data_AF-A0A699TYQ7-F1
#
_entry.id   AF-A0A699TYQ7-F1
#
_cell.length_a   1.000
_cell.length_b   1.000
_cell.length_c   1.000
_cell.angle_alpha   90.00
_cell.angle_beta   90.00
_cell.angle_gamma   90.00
#
_symmetry.space_group_name_H-M   'P 1'
#
loop_
_entity.id
_entity.type
_entity.pdbx_description
1 polymer ?
#
loop_
_entity_poly.entity_id
_entity_poly.type
_entity_poly.pdbx_seq_one_letter_code
_entity_poly.pdbx_strand_id
1 'polypeptide(L)'
;ILLPSNVIKPEDVGLSLSYGLSLNGLLFWALFTSCFVENRMVSVERIKQFTNIPSEAEWVKKDNPPPPDWPDHGSLELRDLQ
;
A
#
# COMPACT_ATOMS: atom_id res chain seq x y z
N ILE A 1 -13.97 0.62 -44.36
CA ILE A 1 -14.13 2.10 -44.34
C ILE A 1 -13.13 2.65 -45.33
N LEU A 2 -13.59 3.06 -46.53
CA LEU A 2 -12.72 3.68 -47.53
C LEU A 2 -12.74 5.19 -47.29
N LEU A 3 -11.63 5.74 -46.79
CA LEU A 3 -11.46 7.19 -46.69
C LEU A 3 -11.20 7.75 -48.08
N PRO A 4 -11.80 8.90 -48.44
CA PRO A 4 -11.55 9.50 -49.73
C PRO A 4 -10.07 9.89 -49.85
N SER A 5 -9.37 9.35 -50.86
CA SER A 5 -7.93 9.57 -51.09
C SER A 5 -7.52 11.04 -51.27
N ASN A 6 -8.48 11.96 -51.39
CA ASN A 6 -8.18 13.40 -51.49
C ASN A 6 -7.92 14.08 -50.14
N VAL A 7 -8.19 13.43 -49.00
CA VAL A 7 -8.04 14.04 -47.66
C VAL A 7 -6.78 13.54 -46.94
N ILE A 8 -6.46 12.25 -47.02
CA ILE A 8 -5.32 11.65 -46.28
C ILE A 8 -4.65 10.62 -47.17
N LYS A 9 -3.31 10.67 -47.22
CA LYS A 9 -2.53 9.70 -47.98
C LYS A 9 -2.56 8.33 -47.27
N PRO A 10 -2.66 7.21 -47.98
CA PRO A 10 -2.68 5.88 -47.37
C PRO A 10 -1.45 5.57 -46.50
N GLU A 11 -0.29 6.14 -46.84
CA GLU A 11 0.97 6.05 -46.06
C GLU A 11 0.83 6.61 -44.64
N ASP A 12 0.15 7.75 -44.48
CA ASP A 12 -0.05 8.40 -43.18
C ASP A 12 -1.04 7.62 -42.31
N VAL A 13 -2.04 6.98 -42.90
CA VAL A 13 -3.00 6.12 -42.19
C VAL A 13 -2.29 4.86 -41.67
N GLY A 14 -1.46 4.23 -42.51
CA GLY A 14 -0.67 3.07 -42.11
C GLY A 14 0.28 3.41 -40.96
N LEU A 15 0.99 4.53 -41.08
CA LEU A 15 1.91 5.03 -40.06
C LEU A 15 1.17 5.32 -38.73
N SER A 16 0.04 6.02 -38.80
CA SER A 16 -0.78 6.37 -37.64
C SER A 16 -1.34 5.14 -36.95
N LEU A 17 -1.76 4.13 -37.71
CA LEU A 17 -2.26 2.87 -37.15
C LEU A 17 -1.14 2.06 -36.49
N SER A 18 0.03 1.97 -37.12
CA SER A 18 1.21 1.32 -36.54
C SER A 18 1.61 1.95 -35.21
N TYR A 19 1.71 3.28 -35.14
CA TYR A 19 2.03 3.96 -33.89
C TYR A 19 0.90 3.89 -32.87
N GLY A 20 -0.35 4.11 -33.29
CA GLY A 20 -1.51 4.09 -32.40
C GLY A 20 -1.72 2.74 -31.71
N LEU A 21 -1.57 1.64 -32.45
CA LEU A 21 -1.66 0.29 -31.88
C LEU A 21 -0.53 -0.01 -30.90
N SER A 22 0.71 0.37 -31.23
CA SER A 22 1.85 0.20 -30.32
C SER A 22 1.69 1.03 -29.04
N LEU A 23 1.23 2.28 -29.16
CA LEU A 23 0.97 3.16 -28.02
C LEU A 23 -0.14 2.63 -27.11
N ASN A 24 -1.20 2.05 -27.69
CA ASN A 24 -2.28 1.46 -26.89
C ASN A 24 -1.78 0.33 -25.98
N GLY A 25 -0.91 -0.54 -26.50
CA GLY A 25 -0.29 -1.60 -25.69
C GLY A 25 0.57 -1.02 -24.55
N LEU A 26 1.40 -0.03 -24.86
CA LEU A 26 2.23 0.64 -23.86
C LEU A 26 1.38 1.32 -22.77
N LEU A 27 0.30 1.99 -23.16
CA LEU A 27 -0.60 2.67 -22.24
C LEU A 27 -1.26 1.68 -21.28
N PHE A 28 -1.73 0.54 -21.78
CA PHE A 28 -2.31 -0.51 -20.95
C PHE A 28 -1.30 -1.00 -19.90
N TRP A 29 -0.07 -1.30 -20.32
CA TRP A 29 0.98 -1.74 -19.40
C TRP A 29 1.33 -0.66 -18.36
N ALA A 30 1.45 0.60 -18.77
CA ALA A 30 1.74 1.71 -17.87
C ALA A 30 0.65 1.89 -16.80
N LEU A 31 -0.62 1.85 -17.21
CA LEU A 31 -1.76 1.95 -16.28
C LEU A 31 -1.79 0.75 -15.32
N PHE A 32 -1.61 -0.46 -15.84
CA PHE A 32 -1.59 -1.68 -15.04
C PHE A 32 -0.48 -1.63 -13.98
N THR A 33 0.74 -1.26 -14.38
CA THR A 33 1.87 -1.10 -13.45
C THR A 33 1.61 0.00 -12.42
N SER A 34 1.00 1.11 -12.81
CA SER A 34 0.68 2.22 -11.89
C SER A 34 -0.28 1.78 -10.80
N CYS A 35 -1.41 1.16 -11.17
CA CYS A 35 -2.38 0.64 -10.20
C CYS A 35 -1.75 -0.41 -9.27
N PHE A 36 -0.86 -1.25 -9.80
CA PHE A 36 -0.18 -2.27 -9.02
C PHE A 36 0.79 -1.68 -8.00
N VAL A 37 1.53 -0.64 -8.38
CA VAL A 37 2.42 0.08 -7.46
C VAL A 37 1.61 0.77 -6.36
N GLU A 38 0.53 1.46 -6.72
CA GLU A 38 -0.35 2.12 -5.73
C GLU A 38 -0.94 1.13 -4.74
N ASN A 39 -1.43 -0.03 -5.22
CA ASN A 39 -1.97 -1.07 -4.34
C ASN A 39 -0.91 -1.58 -3.33
N ARG A 40 0.34 -1.73 -3.78
CA ARG A 40 1.45 -2.16 -2.92
C ARG A 40 1.90 -1.06 -1.95
N MET A 41 1.77 0.20 -2.34
CA MET A 41 2.17 1.34 -1.49
C MET A 41 1.36 1.43 -0.21
N VAL A 42 0.08 0.99 -0.23
CA VAL A 42 -0.78 0.94 0.96
C VAL A 42 -0.15 0.10 2.10
N SER A 43 0.55 -0.99 1.77
CA SER A 43 1.25 -1.80 2.77
C SER A 43 2.40 -1.03 3.42
N VAL A 44 3.15 -0.24 2.64
CA VAL A 44 4.24 0.60 3.13
C VAL A 44 3.71 1.70 4.04
N GLU A 45 2.60 2.33 3.68
CA GLU A 45 1.93 3.34 4.51
C GLU A 45 1.51 2.75 5.86
N ARG A 46 0.95 1.54 5.87
CA ARG A 46 0.56 0.86 7.11
C ARG A 46 1.75 0.52 8.00
N ILE A 47 2.87 0.07 7.44
CA ILE A 47 4.11 -0.15 8.21
C ILE A 47 4.56 1.16 8.85
N LYS A 48 4.58 2.26 8.09
CA LYS A 48 4.94 3.58 8.60
C LYS A 48 3.97 4.08 9.69
N GLN A 49 2.69 3.73 9.61
CA GLN A 49 1.75 4.03 10.67
C GLN A 49 2.13 3.30 11.96
N PHE A 50 2.43 2.00 11.90
CA PHE A 50 2.83 1.22 13.07
C PHE A 50 4.12 1.71 13.72
N THR A 51 5.08 2.23 12.95
CA THR A 51 6.31 2.80 13.52
C THR A 51 6.08 4.10 14.30
N ASN A 52 4.96 4.78 14.07
CA ASN A 52 4.64 6.07 14.70
C ASN A 52 3.66 5.94 15.88
N ILE A 53 3.16 4.74 16.18
CA ILE A 53 2.28 4.52 17.32
C ILE A 53 3.08 4.66 18.62
N PRO A 54 2.53 5.29 19.68
CA PRO A 54 3.19 5.34 20.98
C PRO A 54 3.51 3.93 21.48
N SER A 55 4.72 3.73 21.98
CA SER A 55 5.12 2.45 22.57
C SER A 55 4.21 2.10 23.74
N GLU A 56 3.84 0.84 23.83
CA GLU A 56 3.26 0.28 25.05
C GLU A 56 4.26 0.38 26.21
N ALA A 57 3.77 0.16 27.43
CA ALA A 57 4.61 0.07 28.61
C ALA A 57 5.74 -0.95 28.41
N GLU A 58 6.87 -0.70 29.07
CA GLU A 58 8.03 -1.58 28.98
C GLU A 58 7.67 -3.02 29.39
N TRP A 59 8.23 -3.99 28.67
CA TRP A 59 8.02 -5.42 28.93
C TRP A 59 8.35 -5.82 30.37
N VAL A 60 9.42 -5.24 30.94
CA VAL A 60 9.79 -5.41 32.34
C VAL A 60 10.18 -4.05 32.91
N LYS A 61 9.44 -3.60 33.92
CA LYS A 61 9.74 -2.38 34.65
C LYS A 61 10.95 -2.60 35.56
N LYS A 62 12.11 -2.04 35.20
CA LYS A 62 13.35 -2.18 36.00
C LYS A 62 13.26 -1.49 37.36
N ASP A 63 12.43 -0.45 37.47
CA ASP A 63 12.33 0.37 38.68
C ASP A 63 11.59 -0.30 39.83
N ASN A 64 10.77 -1.33 39.56
CA ASN A 64 10.00 -2.03 40.58
C ASN A 64 9.62 -3.45 40.15
N PRO A 65 10.59 -4.38 40.08
CA PRO A 65 10.28 -5.77 39.78
C PRO A 65 9.44 -6.38 40.92
N PRO A 66 8.48 -7.27 40.61
CA PRO A 66 7.80 -8.02 41.65
C PRO A 66 8.81 -8.90 42.41
N PRO A 67 8.59 -9.15 43.72
CA PRO A 67 9.45 -10.03 44.50
C PRO A 67 9.41 -11.47 43.95
N PRO A 68 10.44 -12.30 44.21
CA PRO A 68 10.52 -13.67 43.71
C PRO A 68 9.32 -14.54 44.08
N ASP A 69 8.70 -14.25 45.21
CA ASP A 69 7.58 -15.01 45.77
C ASP A 69 6.22 -14.46 45.29
N TRP A 70 6.21 -13.54 44.31
CA TRP A 70 4.97 -13.01 43.75
C TRP A 70 4.34 -13.98 42.73
N PRO A 71 3.00 -14.16 42.74
CA PRO A 71 2.05 -13.72 43.76
C PRO A 71 1.96 -14.72 44.92
N ASP A 72 2.09 -14.24 46.16
CA ASP A 72 2.14 -15.09 47.37
C ASP A 72 0.79 -15.73 47.72
N HIS A 73 -0.29 -14.92 47.66
CA HIS A 73 -1.65 -15.35 48.02
C HIS A 73 -2.64 -15.36 46.84
N GLY A 74 -2.23 -14.85 45.66
CA GLY A 74 -3.05 -14.86 44.44
C GLY A 74 -4.39 -14.11 44.53
N SER A 75 -4.60 -13.25 45.53
CA SER A 75 -5.83 -12.48 45.72
C SER A 75 -5.89 -11.26 44.80
N LEU A 76 -7.01 -11.08 44.10
CA LEU A 76 -7.23 -9.94 43.20
C LEU A 76 -8.44 -9.13 43.69
N GLU A 77 -8.23 -7.85 43.97
CA GLU A 77 -9.29 -6.91 44.31
C GLU A 77 -9.45 -5.86 43.21
N LEU A 78 -10.68 -5.73 42.71
CA LEU A 78 -11.07 -4.73 41.73
C LEU A 78 -11.66 -3.54 42.49
N ARG A 79 -11.05 -2.37 42.38
CA ARG A 79 -11.52 -1.14 43.05
C ARG A 79 -11.76 -0.05 42.00
N ASP A 80 -13.00 0.45 41.96
CA ASP A 80 -13.44 1.58 41.12
C ASP A 80 -12.96 1.52 39.65
N LEU A 81 -13.09 0.33 39.04
CA LEU A 81 -12.85 0.16 37.61
C LEU A 81 -14.04 0.70 36.81
N GLN A 82 -13.78 1.68 35.94
CA GLN A 82 -14.70 2.16 34.91
C GLN A 82 -14.47 1.46 33.58
#